data_AF-A0AA48R0H2-F1
#
_entry.id   AF-A0AA48R0H2-F1
#
_cell.length_a   1.000
_cell.length_b   1.000
_cell.length_c   1.000
_cell.angle_alpha   90.00
_cell.angle_beta   90.00
_cell.angle_gamma   90.00
#
_symmetry.space_group_name_H-M   'P 1'
#
loop_
_entity.id
_entity.type
_entity.pdbx_description
1 polymer ?
#
loop_
_entity_poly.entity_id
_entity_poly.type
_entity_poly.pdbx_seq_one_letter_code
_entity_poly.pdbx_strand_id
1 'polypeptide(L)'
;MSRLLKIGILYGIMMIILENGFYLFGWISPELLANFDQFIMILIPAVLLALITRTDLKERFKLKGFKPSTLLYIFALFLALLPISGFLSGLTTYLVGVNPNGVDAYIDAMETSLFMKWFLIAITPAICEEIMFRGLLLDKRIGLNMHVLALMSGLMFSLFHVGYDQLLYTFPLGLVFAYVSIISGSIFPAMIMHLMNNSLGIFAEVIGSGVEEVAVEEAISLGSLLPLFIAACFGIIVIVLVLKRMIKSYKYDDKLRLAKNGKDAALYRKEKKILTFMPQVIVLIYVWMMNAFLLMGA
;
A
#
# COMPACT_ATOMS: atom_id res chain seq x y z
N MET A 1 17.99 -12.76 -18.45
CA MET A 1 16.95 -12.69 -17.39
C MET A 1 17.58 -12.25 -16.08
N SER A 2 17.38 -10.98 -15.77
CA SER A 2 17.93 -10.31 -14.60
C SER A 2 17.51 -11.00 -13.31
N ARG A 3 18.37 -10.94 -12.28
CA ARG A 3 18.10 -11.51 -10.95
C ARG A 3 16.76 -11.00 -10.38
N LEU A 4 16.44 -9.73 -10.60
CA LEU A 4 15.17 -9.15 -10.16
C LEU A 4 13.95 -9.67 -10.91
N LEU A 5 14.05 -9.92 -12.22
CA LEU A 5 12.97 -10.52 -12.99
C LEU A 5 12.70 -11.96 -12.51
N LYS A 6 13.74 -12.75 -12.22
CA LYS A 6 13.61 -14.09 -11.60
C LYS A 6 12.90 -14.02 -10.26
N ILE A 7 13.24 -13.01 -9.45
CA ILE A 7 12.67 -12.78 -8.12
C ILE A 7 11.18 -12.46 -8.22
N GLY A 8 10.80 -11.54 -9.10
CA GLY A 8 9.38 -11.22 -9.32
C GLY A 8 8.59 -12.42 -9.84
N ILE A 9 9.13 -13.18 -10.81
CA ILE A 9 8.46 -14.37 -11.35
C ILE A 9 8.30 -15.42 -10.26
N LEU A 10 9.33 -15.66 -9.45
CA LEU A 10 9.28 -16.61 -8.34
C LEU A 10 8.23 -16.22 -7.30
N TYR A 11 8.18 -14.95 -6.92
CA TYR A 11 7.16 -14.42 -6.01
C TYR A 11 5.75 -14.67 -6.57
N GLY A 12 5.54 -14.39 -7.86
CA GLY A 12 4.26 -14.61 -8.51
C GLY A 12 3.83 -16.06 -8.61
N ILE A 13 4.75 -16.95 -8.95
CA ILE A 13 4.50 -18.39 -8.95
C ILE A 13 4.13 -18.86 -7.54
N MET A 14 4.83 -18.38 -6.51
CA MET A 14 4.52 -18.72 -5.12
C MET A 14 3.11 -18.26 -4.73
N MET A 15 2.71 -17.04 -5.11
CA MET A 15 1.35 -16.54 -4.89
C MET A 15 0.30 -17.43 -5.53
N ILE A 16 0.44 -17.72 -6.83
CA ILE A 16 -0.50 -18.54 -7.59
C ILE A 16 -0.60 -19.96 -7.00
N ILE A 17 0.53 -20.57 -6.63
CA ILE A 17 0.56 -21.90 -6.01
C ILE A 17 -0.12 -21.89 -4.64
N LEU A 18 0.12 -20.87 -3.83
CA LEU A 18 -0.49 -20.76 -2.51
C LEU A 18 -2.00 -20.59 -2.67
N GLU A 19 -2.45 -19.61 -3.45
CA GLU A 19 -3.86 -19.35 -3.71
C GLU A 19 -4.60 -20.59 -4.22
N ASN A 20 -4.16 -21.14 -5.36
CA ASN A 20 -4.84 -22.27 -5.98
C ASN A 20 -4.60 -23.58 -5.21
N GLY A 21 -3.43 -23.75 -4.59
CA GLY A 21 -3.12 -24.97 -3.84
C GLY A 21 -4.03 -25.13 -2.63
N PHE A 22 -4.34 -24.06 -1.90
CA PHE A 22 -5.27 -24.15 -0.78
C PHE A 22 -6.69 -24.47 -1.23
N TYR A 23 -7.17 -23.84 -2.32
CA TYR A 23 -8.50 -24.13 -2.87
C TYR A 23 -8.61 -25.52 -3.50
N LEU A 24 -7.60 -25.96 -4.26
CA LEU A 24 -7.64 -27.24 -5.00
C LEU A 24 -7.46 -28.46 -4.10
N PHE A 25 -6.65 -28.35 -3.05
CA PHE A 25 -6.34 -29.49 -2.18
C PHE A 25 -7.08 -29.46 -0.83
N GLY A 26 -7.84 -28.40 -0.54
CA GLY A 26 -8.64 -28.29 0.69
C GLY A 26 -7.82 -28.33 1.97
N TRP A 27 -6.53 -27.97 1.91
CA TRP A 27 -5.62 -28.04 3.06
C TRP A 27 -5.95 -27.04 4.17
N ILE A 28 -6.64 -25.96 3.83
CA ILE A 28 -7.01 -24.87 4.72
C ILE A 28 -8.48 -24.52 4.45
N SER A 29 -9.28 -24.25 5.50
CA SER A 29 -10.67 -23.81 5.31
C SER A 29 -10.71 -22.42 4.66
N PRO A 30 -11.73 -22.10 3.86
CA PRO A 30 -11.88 -20.77 3.27
C PRO A 30 -11.86 -19.64 4.31
N GLU A 31 -12.43 -19.85 5.51
CA GLU A 31 -12.38 -18.84 6.57
C GLU A 31 -10.96 -18.61 7.10
N LEU A 32 -10.17 -19.69 7.27
CA LEU A 32 -8.78 -19.55 7.71
C LEU A 32 -7.92 -18.89 6.62
N LEU A 33 -8.18 -19.19 5.35
CA LEU A 33 -7.49 -18.52 4.25
C LEU A 33 -7.82 -17.02 4.23
N ALA A 34 -9.09 -16.65 4.36
CA ALA A 34 -9.53 -15.26 4.34
C ALA A 34 -8.99 -14.44 5.53
N ASN A 35 -8.88 -15.05 6.72
CA ASN A 35 -8.37 -14.35 7.91
C ASN A 35 -6.83 -14.26 7.97
N PHE A 36 -6.11 -15.08 7.22
CA PHE A 36 -4.64 -15.12 7.25
C PHE A 36 -4.00 -14.85 5.88
N ASP A 37 -4.77 -14.33 4.93
CA ASP A 37 -4.38 -13.98 3.58
C ASP A 37 -3.13 -13.07 3.56
N GLN A 38 -3.09 -12.06 4.44
CA GLN A 38 -1.98 -11.13 4.62
C GLN A 38 -0.66 -11.85 4.95
N PHE A 39 -0.72 -12.91 5.76
CA PHE A 39 0.47 -13.69 6.10
C PHE A 39 0.84 -14.67 5.00
N ILE A 40 -0.16 -15.43 4.53
CA ILE A 40 0.02 -16.54 3.60
C ILE A 40 0.44 -16.02 2.23
N MET A 41 -0.26 -15.02 1.73
CA MET A 41 -0.08 -14.48 0.39
C MET A 41 1.00 -13.39 0.40
N ILE A 42 0.97 -12.45 1.33
CA ILE A 42 1.89 -11.32 1.22
C ILE A 42 3.22 -11.59 1.92
N LEU A 43 3.18 -11.87 3.22
CA LEU A 43 4.38 -11.92 4.05
C LEU A 43 5.28 -13.12 3.77
N ILE A 44 4.71 -14.34 3.73
CA ILE A 44 5.48 -15.58 3.56
C ILE A 44 6.27 -15.55 2.24
N PRO A 45 5.66 -15.28 1.07
CA PRO A 45 6.38 -15.15 -0.18
C PRO A 45 7.45 -14.04 -0.14
N ALA A 46 7.20 -12.93 0.55
CA ALA A 46 8.17 -11.84 0.63
C ALA A 46 9.42 -12.24 1.44
N VAL A 47 9.21 -12.93 2.57
CA VAL A 47 10.28 -13.44 3.44
C VAL A 47 11.04 -14.57 2.77
N LEU A 48 10.35 -15.57 2.24
CA LEU A 48 10.96 -16.70 1.54
C LEU A 48 11.81 -16.23 0.36
N LEU A 49 11.32 -15.25 -0.41
CA LEU A 49 12.08 -14.68 -1.50
C LEU A 49 13.36 -13.97 -1.02
N ALA A 50 13.29 -13.22 0.09
CA ALA A 50 14.45 -12.58 0.69
C ALA A 50 15.49 -13.61 1.20
N LEU A 51 15.03 -14.74 1.74
CA LEU A 51 15.85 -15.86 2.18
C LEU A 51 16.51 -16.62 1.01
N ILE A 52 15.73 -16.99 -0.02
CA ILE A 52 16.21 -17.68 -1.24
C ILE A 52 17.27 -16.84 -1.94
N THR A 53 17.06 -15.52 -1.97
CA THR A 53 18.00 -14.59 -2.59
C THR A 53 19.21 -14.27 -1.72
N ARG A 54 19.30 -14.87 -0.52
CA ARG A 54 20.36 -14.69 0.48
C ARG A 54 20.63 -13.22 0.79
N THR A 55 19.57 -12.42 0.86
CA THR A 55 19.68 -11.01 1.24
C THR A 55 19.55 -10.88 2.75
N ASP A 56 20.35 -10.01 3.37
CA ASP A 56 20.15 -9.66 4.77
C ASP A 56 18.75 -9.05 4.94
N LEU A 57 17.93 -9.65 5.81
CA LEU A 57 16.53 -9.24 5.97
C LEU A 57 16.39 -7.83 6.55
N LYS A 58 17.29 -7.43 7.45
CA LYS A 58 17.24 -6.10 8.08
C LYS A 58 17.57 -5.01 7.08
N GLU A 59 18.54 -5.24 6.19
CA GLU A 59 18.87 -4.33 5.11
C GLU A 59 17.81 -4.35 4.01
N ARG A 60 17.34 -5.53 3.62
CA ARG A 60 16.35 -5.70 2.56
C ARG A 60 15.04 -5.03 2.95
N PHE A 61 14.49 -5.37 4.11
CA PHE A 61 13.25 -4.79 4.62
C PHE A 61 13.45 -3.46 5.34
N LYS A 62 14.67 -2.92 5.39
CA LYS A 62 14.96 -1.61 5.98
C LYS A 62 14.44 -1.52 7.43
N LEU A 63 14.68 -2.56 8.22
CA LEU A 63 14.29 -2.67 9.63
C LEU A 63 15.26 -1.88 10.53
N LYS A 64 15.44 -0.60 10.20
CA LYS A 64 16.30 0.34 10.91
C LYS A 64 15.42 1.34 11.66
N GLY A 65 15.90 1.82 12.79
CA GLY A 65 15.24 2.92 13.51
C GLY A 65 15.18 4.20 12.67
N PHE A 66 14.29 5.11 13.05
CA PHE A 66 14.11 6.42 12.41
C PHE A 66 14.21 7.53 13.47
N LYS A 67 14.43 8.77 13.04
CA LYS A 67 14.54 9.92 13.97
C LYS A 67 13.22 10.14 14.71
N PRO A 68 13.20 10.38 16.03
CA PRO A 68 11.94 10.63 16.76
C PRO A 68 11.09 11.77 16.20
N SER A 69 11.72 12.82 15.66
CA SER A 69 11.04 13.94 14.97
C SER A 69 10.20 13.50 13.75
N THR A 70 10.40 12.28 13.25
CA THR A 70 9.59 11.69 12.18
C THR A 70 8.15 11.44 12.62
N LEU A 71 7.90 11.23 13.91
CA LEU A 71 6.53 11.07 14.42
C LEU A 71 5.68 12.33 14.16
N LEU A 72 6.27 13.52 14.29
CA LEU A 72 5.58 14.77 13.95
C LEU A 72 5.29 14.88 12.44
N TYR A 73 6.24 14.44 11.60
CA TYR A 73 6.03 14.41 10.16
C TYR A 73 4.96 13.40 9.75
N ILE A 74 4.96 12.21 10.35
CA ILE A 74 3.94 11.17 10.16
C ILE A 74 2.56 11.73 10.49
N PHE A 75 2.41 12.38 11.64
CA PHE A 75 1.13 12.96 12.06
C PHE A 75 0.66 14.07 11.12
N ALA A 76 1.55 14.99 10.73
CA ALA A 76 1.21 16.07 9.80
C ALA A 76 0.85 15.54 8.40
N LEU A 77 1.57 14.53 7.90
CA LEU A 77 1.26 13.89 6.62
C LEU A 77 -0.07 13.13 6.69
N PHE A 78 -0.33 12.42 7.78
CA PHE A 78 -1.60 11.73 8.00
C PHE A 78 -2.78 12.70 7.93
N LEU A 79 -2.75 13.80 8.70
CA LEU A 79 -3.80 14.82 8.67
C LEU A 79 -3.97 15.45 7.28
N ALA A 80 -2.86 15.67 6.56
CA ALA A 80 -2.90 16.23 5.21
C ALA A 80 -3.45 15.25 4.16
N LEU A 81 -3.35 13.94 4.41
CA LEU A 81 -3.90 12.89 3.55
C LEU A 81 -5.41 12.73 3.72
N LEU A 82 -5.97 12.98 4.91
CA LEU A 82 -7.41 12.84 5.18
C LEU A 82 -8.32 13.57 4.16
N PRO A 83 -8.16 14.89 3.91
CA PRO A 83 -9.02 15.58 2.95
C PRO A 83 -8.78 15.14 1.50
N ILE A 84 -7.58 14.66 1.18
CA ILE A 84 -7.26 14.11 -0.16
C ILE A 84 -8.02 12.80 -0.35
N SER A 85 -7.95 11.89 0.63
CA SER A 85 -8.70 10.63 0.59
C SER A 85 -10.20 10.89 0.54
N GLY A 86 -10.73 11.77 1.39
CA GLY A 86 -12.15 12.12 1.38
C GLY A 86 -12.64 12.71 0.05
N PHE A 87 -11.87 13.63 -0.54
CA PHE A 87 -12.18 14.17 -1.87
C PHE A 87 -12.17 13.10 -2.96
N LEU A 88 -11.13 12.26 -3.00
CA LEU A 88 -11.00 11.22 -4.04
C LEU A 88 -12.02 10.10 -3.87
N SER A 89 -12.37 9.75 -2.63
CA SER A 89 -13.46 8.81 -2.36
C SER A 89 -14.80 9.39 -2.83
N GLY A 90 -15.12 10.63 -2.45
CA GLY A 90 -16.34 11.30 -2.91
C GLY A 90 -16.40 11.49 -4.42
N LEU A 91 -15.26 11.79 -5.07
CA LEU A 91 -15.16 11.86 -6.53
C LEU A 91 -15.41 10.50 -7.18
N THR A 92 -14.88 9.42 -6.60
CA THR A 92 -15.11 8.05 -7.10
C THR A 92 -16.60 7.72 -7.02
N THR A 93 -17.23 7.96 -5.87
CA THR A 93 -18.67 7.79 -5.70
C THR A 93 -19.47 8.62 -6.69
N TYR A 94 -19.09 9.87 -6.94
CA TYR A 94 -19.76 10.74 -7.92
C TYR A 94 -19.65 10.20 -9.36
N LEU A 95 -18.47 9.68 -9.75
CA LEU A 95 -18.21 9.22 -11.11
C LEU A 95 -18.76 7.82 -11.40
N VAL A 96 -18.73 6.94 -10.41
CA VAL A 96 -18.98 5.50 -10.56
C VAL A 96 -20.30 5.08 -9.90
N GLY A 97 -20.82 5.86 -8.94
CA GLY A 97 -22.01 5.51 -8.17
C GLY A 97 -21.76 4.45 -7.08
N VAL A 98 -20.50 4.13 -6.78
CA VAL A 98 -20.12 3.13 -5.77
C VAL A 98 -19.29 3.81 -4.70
N ASN A 99 -19.66 3.60 -3.43
CA ASN A 99 -18.83 4.04 -2.30
C ASN A 99 -17.55 3.19 -2.26
N PRO A 100 -16.37 3.80 -2.40
CA PRO A 100 -15.12 3.06 -2.47
C PRO A 100 -14.66 2.46 -1.13
N ASN A 101 -15.36 2.76 -0.03
CA ASN A 101 -15.13 2.15 1.26
C ASN A 101 -15.71 0.72 1.31
N GLY A 102 -15.32 -0.16 0.38
CA GLY A 102 -15.74 -1.57 0.37
C GLY A 102 -15.29 -2.40 1.59
N VAL A 103 -14.55 -1.78 2.52
CA VAL A 103 -14.17 -2.35 3.80
C VAL A 103 -15.37 -2.42 4.76
N ASP A 104 -16.37 -1.55 4.61
CA ASP A 104 -17.51 -1.46 5.54
C ASP A 104 -18.33 -2.76 5.51
N ALA A 105 -18.70 -3.23 4.30
CA ALA A 105 -19.40 -4.50 4.12
C ALA A 105 -18.58 -5.72 4.62
N TYR A 106 -17.25 -5.67 4.49
CA TYR A 106 -16.37 -6.71 5.01
C TYR A 106 -16.30 -6.69 6.55
N ILE A 107 -16.15 -5.50 7.14
CA ILE A 107 -16.19 -5.28 8.59
C ILE A 107 -17.51 -5.79 9.17
N ASP A 108 -18.64 -5.49 8.54
CA ASP A 108 -19.97 -5.88 9.01
C ASP A 108 -20.20 -7.39 8.91
N ALA A 109 -19.75 -8.01 7.82
CA ALA A 109 -19.83 -9.45 7.64
C ALA A 109 -18.93 -10.24 8.62
N MET A 110 -17.92 -9.62 9.21
CA MET A 110 -17.04 -10.26 10.19
C MET A 110 -17.71 -10.37 11.57
N GLU A 111 -18.23 -11.55 11.90
CA GLU A 111 -18.75 -11.88 13.23
C GLU A 111 -17.61 -12.15 14.25
N THR A 112 -16.80 -11.12 14.54
CA THR A 112 -15.70 -11.20 15.51
C THR A 112 -15.55 -9.93 16.35
N SER A 113 -14.72 -9.97 17.39
CA SER A 113 -14.48 -8.82 18.26
C SER A 113 -13.84 -7.65 17.50
N LEU A 114 -14.11 -6.41 17.94
CA LEU A 114 -13.48 -5.21 17.37
C LEU A 114 -11.94 -5.30 17.37
N PHE A 115 -11.36 -5.88 18.41
CA PHE A 115 -9.92 -6.11 18.45
C PHE A 115 -9.44 -7.01 17.31
N MET A 116 -10.17 -8.09 17.02
CA MET A 116 -9.84 -8.98 15.90
C MET A 116 -10.03 -8.28 14.54
N LYS A 117 -11.09 -7.49 14.36
CA LYS A 117 -11.26 -6.66 13.15
C LYS A 117 -10.09 -5.69 12.97
N TRP A 118 -9.73 -4.97 14.03
CA TRP A 118 -8.59 -4.05 14.03
C TRP A 118 -7.25 -4.75 13.76
N PHE A 119 -7.04 -5.91 14.36
CA PHE A 119 -5.87 -6.72 14.10
C PHE A 119 -5.79 -7.11 12.61
N LEU A 120 -6.85 -7.72 12.08
CA LEU A 120 -6.89 -8.27 10.73
C LEU A 120 -6.88 -7.20 9.63
N ILE A 121 -7.61 -6.10 9.79
CA ILE A 121 -7.79 -5.09 8.73
C ILE A 121 -6.83 -3.90 8.88
N ALA A 122 -6.29 -3.63 10.08
CA ALA A 122 -5.38 -2.51 10.29
C ALA A 122 -3.94 -2.92 10.61
N ILE A 123 -3.73 -3.84 11.56
CA ILE A 123 -2.36 -4.21 11.97
C ILE A 123 -1.69 -5.11 10.93
N THR A 124 -2.35 -6.20 10.53
CA THR A 124 -1.72 -7.16 9.62
C THR A 124 -1.36 -6.55 8.26
N PRO A 125 -2.21 -5.72 7.60
CA PRO A 125 -1.87 -5.12 6.32
C PRO A 125 -0.76 -4.07 6.47
N ALA A 126 -0.83 -3.25 7.52
CA ALA A 126 0.22 -2.27 7.82
C ALA A 126 1.59 -2.92 8.00
N ILE A 127 1.67 -4.18 8.42
CA ILE A 127 2.93 -4.91 8.54
C ILE A 127 3.29 -5.62 7.24
N CYS A 128 2.40 -6.48 6.74
CA CYS A 128 2.69 -7.41 5.64
C CYS A 128 2.89 -6.67 4.32
N GLU A 129 1.99 -5.73 4.00
CA GLU A 129 2.06 -4.96 2.77
C GLU A 129 3.28 -4.04 2.76
N GLU A 130 3.63 -3.40 3.88
CA GLU A 130 4.81 -2.55 3.93
C GLU A 130 6.12 -3.34 3.80
N ILE A 131 6.18 -4.57 4.33
CA ILE A 131 7.32 -5.47 4.10
C ILE A 131 7.43 -5.80 2.61
N MET A 132 6.32 -6.10 1.93
CA MET A 132 6.31 -6.36 0.50
C MET A 132 6.65 -5.09 -0.31
N PHE A 133 5.84 -4.05 -0.24
CA PHE A 133 5.98 -2.87 -1.09
C PHE A 133 7.23 -2.06 -0.75
N ARG A 134 7.44 -1.71 0.52
CA ARG A 134 8.51 -0.79 0.91
C ARG A 134 9.80 -1.54 1.21
N GLY A 135 9.72 -2.77 1.72
CA GLY A 135 10.89 -3.61 1.94
C GLY A 135 11.39 -4.26 0.65
N LEU A 136 10.56 -5.09 0.01
CA LEU A 136 10.98 -5.94 -1.09
C LEU A 136 10.97 -5.22 -2.46
N LEU A 137 9.88 -4.55 -2.80
CA LEU A 137 9.65 -4.00 -4.15
C LEU A 137 10.30 -2.63 -4.36
N LEU A 138 10.27 -1.76 -3.34
CA LEU A 138 10.92 -0.45 -3.39
C LEU A 138 12.43 -0.61 -3.18
N ASP A 139 13.16 -0.93 -4.25
CA ASP A 139 14.61 -1.08 -4.21
C ASP A 139 15.35 0.20 -4.64
N LYS A 140 15.96 0.88 -3.67
CA LYS A 140 16.71 2.13 -3.90
C LYS A 140 17.99 1.92 -4.72
N ARG A 141 18.46 0.68 -4.90
CA ARG A 141 19.65 0.36 -5.72
C ARG A 141 19.33 0.43 -7.21
N ILE A 142 18.05 0.38 -7.56
CA ILE A 142 17.59 0.70 -8.90
C ILE A 142 17.98 2.16 -9.15
N GLY A 143 18.82 2.39 -10.16
CA GLY A 143 19.31 3.72 -10.55
C GLY A 143 18.24 4.60 -11.19
N LEU A 144 17.11 4.77 -10.50
CA LEU A 144 16.00 5.67 -10.77
C LEU A 144 15.95 6.70 -9.63
N ASN A 145 15.51 7.92 -9.92
CA ASN A 145 15.37 8.97 -8.91
C ASN A 145 14.25 8.63 -7.91
N MET A 146 14.23 9.31 -6.76
CA MET A 146 13.25 9.04 -5.69
C MET A 146 11.80 9.21 -6.15
N HIS A 147 11.52 10.14 -7.06
CA HIS A 147 10.17 10.44 -7.52
C HIS A 147 9.60 9.30 -8.36
N VAL A 148 10.42 8.74 -9.27
CA VAL A 148 10.03 7.58 -10.07
C VAL A 148 9.83 6.36 -9.19
N LEU A 149 10.71 6.13 -8.21
CA LEU A 149 10.55 5.02 -7.26
C LEU A 149 9.26 5.15 -6.43
N ALA A 150 8.96 6.36 -5.95
CA ALA A 150 7.74 6.63 -5.19
C ALA A 150 6.49 6.46 -6.05
N LEU A 151 6.52 6.96 -7.28
CA LEU A 151 5.42 6.82 -8.26
C LEU A 151 5.11 5.36 -8.54
N MET A 152 6.14 4.56 -8.88
CA MET A 152 5.97 3.14 -9.16
C MET A 152 5.46 2.38 -7.94
N SER A 153 6.02 2.66 -6.75
CA SER A 153 5.57 2.03 -5.51
C SER A 153 4.12 2.39 -5.17
N GLY A 154 3.71 3.65 -5.37
CA GLY A 154 2.34 4.10 -5.13
C GLY A 154 1.35 3.46 -6.10
N LEU A 155 1.70 3.38 -7.39
CA LEU A 155 0.87 2.70 -8.40
C LEU A 155 0.69 1.22 -8.07
N MET A 156 1.78 0.52 -7.72
CA MET A 156 1.71 -0.90 -7.36
C MET A 156 0.90 -1.13 -6.09
N PHE A 157 1.02 -0.24 -5.11
CA PHE A 157 0.24 -0.30 -3.87
C PHE A 157 -1.26 -0.13 -4.16
N SER A 158 -1.61 0.87 -4.96
CA SER A 158 -3.00 1.12 -5.36
C SER A 158 -3.59 -0.05 -6.14
N LEU A 159 -2.89 -0.55 -7.17
CA LEU A 159 -3.32 -1.69 -7.98
C LEU A 159 -3.44 -3.01 -7.22
N PHE A 160 -2.91 -3.08 -5.99
CA PHE A 160 -3.04 -4.27 -5.13
C PHE A 160 -4.39 -4.34 -4.42
N HIS A 161 -5.12 -3.24 -4.32
CA HIS A 161 -6.39 -3.21 -3.63
C HIS A 161 -7.47 -3.90 -4.47
N VAL A 162 -8.38 -4.60 -3.77
CA VAL A 162 -9.34 -5.56 -4.35
C VAL A 162 -10.35 -4.90 -5.30
N GLY A 163 -10.65 -3.61 -5.10
CA GLY A 163 -11.65 -2.86 -5.85
C GLY A 163 -11.08 -1.71 -6.69
N TYR A 164 -11.62 -1.52 -7.90
CA TYR A 164 -11.26 -0.39 -8.79
C TYR A 164 -11.62 0.97 -8.18
N ASP A 165 -12.64 0.98 -7.34
CA ASP A 165 -13.15 2.07 -6.54
C ASP A 165 -12.10 2.60 -5.54
N GLN A 166 -11.20 1.74 -5.05
CA GLN A 166 -10.17 2.16 -4.10
C GLN A 166 -8.93 2.77 -4.75
N LEU A 167 -8.77 2.62 -6.07
CA LEU A 167 -7.53 2.98 -6.76
C LEU A 167 -7.17 4.45 -6.58
N LEU A 168 -8.14 5.35 -6.72
CA LEU A 168 -7.88 6.79 -6.70
C LEU A 168 -7.35 7.28 -5.36
N TYR A 169 -7.97 6.89 -4.24
CA TYR A 169 -7.55 7.39 -2.91
C TYR A 169 -6.35 6.64 -2.33
N THR A 170 -6.15 5.36 -2.70
CA THR A 170 -5.00 4.55 -2.22
C THR A 170 -3.68 4.93 -2.88
N PHE A 171 -3.73 5.46 -4.12
CA PHE A 171 -2.53 5.91 -4.84
C PHE A 171 -1.73 7.02 -4.10
N PRO A 172 -2.33 8.16 -3.68
CA PRO A 172 -1.59 9.20 -2.96
C PRO A 172 -1.09 8.72 -1.58
N LEU A 173 -1.85 7.87 -0.88
CA LEU A 173 -1.37 7.22 0.34
C LEU A 173 -0.10 6.43 0.06
N GLY A 174 -0.16 5.55 -0.95
CA GLY A 174 0.94 4.69 -1.35
C GLY A 174 2.20 5.48 -1.75
N LEU A 175 2.00 6.58 -2.46
CA LEU A 175 3.03 7.53 -2.88
C LEU A 175 3.74 8.18 -1.67
N VAL A 176 2.97 8.69 -0.70
CA VAL A 176 3.54 9.32 0.50
C VAL A 176 4.29 8.31 1.36
N PHE A 177 3.74 7.11 1.56
CA PHE A 177 4.41 6.03 2.31
C PHE A 177 5.75 5.66 1.67
N ALA A 178 5.81 5.62 0.33
CA ALA A 178 7.04 5.39 -0.41
C ALA A 178 8.06 6.53 -0.19
N TYR A 179 7.64 7.80 -0.27
CA TYR A 179 8.52 8.94 0.00
C TYR A 179 9.10 8.90 1.41
N VAL A 180 8.27 8.69 2.42
CA VAL A 180 8.69 8.63 3.82
C VAL A 180 9.69 7.49 4.02
N SER A 181 9.45 6.32 3.44
CA SER A 181 10.38 5.17 3.49
C SER A 181 11.68 5.43 2.73
N ILE A 182 11.62 6.21 1.64
CA ILE A 182 12.81 6.61 0.88
C ILE A 182 13.69 7.55 1.70
N ILE A 183 13.10 8.58 2.29
CA ILE A 183 13.82 9.62 3.00
C ILE A 183 14.36 9.11 4.33
N SER A 184 13.54 8.37 5.10
CA SER A 184 13.92 7.89 6.43
C SER A 184 14.90 6.71 6.38
N GLY A 185 14.88 5.93 5.30
CA GLY A 185 15.63 4.67 5.23
C GLY A 185 15.03 3.54 6.07
N SER A 186 13.77 3.68 6.49
CA SER A 186 13.05 2.74 7.36
C SER A 186 11.62 2.51 6.84
N ILE A 187 11.09 1.29 6.99
CA ILE A 187 9.68 1.01 6.67
C ILE A 187 8.72 1.37 7.81
N PHE A 188 9.20 1.47 9.06
CA PHE A 188 8.33 1.71 10.21
C PHE A 188 7.50 3.00 10.11
N PRO A 189 8.03 4.14 9.61
CA PRO A 189 7.19 5.31 9.41
C PRO A 189 5.98 5.09 8.48
N ALA A 190 6.15 4.29 7.42
CA ALA A 190 5.06 3.94 6.53
C ALA A 190 4.09 2.95 7.18
N MET A 191 4.59 1.96 7.94
CA MET A 191 3.75 1.04 8.73
C MET A 191 2.87 1.79 9.72
N ILE A 192 3.42 2.80 10.41
CA ILE A 192 2.65 3.62 11.35
C ILE A 192 1.55 4.41 10.61
N MET A 193 1.89 5.06 9.49
CA MET A 193 0.90 5.81 8.71
C MET A 193 -0.20 4.90 8.14
N HIS A 194 0.17 3.71 7.65
CA HIS A 194 -0.77 2.72 7.14
C HIS A 194 -1.70 2.23 8.26
N LEU A 195 -1.14 1.88 9.43
CA LEU A 195 -1.92 1.50 10.60
C LEU A 195 -2.89 2.61 11.02
N MET A 196 -2.44 3.87 11.06
CA MET A 196 -3.30 5.01 11.39
C MET A 196 -4.46 5.17 10.40
N ASN A 197 -4.19 5.00 9.09
CA ASN A 197 -5.20 5.06 8.04
C ASN A 197 -6.27 3.98 8.21
N ASN A 198 -5.87 2.73 8.36
CA ASN A 198 -6.82 1.63 8.46
C ASN A 198 -7.55 1.61 9.81
N SER A 199 -6.88 2.04 10.88
CA SER A 199 -7.51 2.21 12.19
C SER A 199 -8.61 3.28 12.14
N LEU A 200 -8.37 4.39 11.44
CA LEU A 200 -9.37 5.44 11.29
C LEU A 200 -10.62 4.91 10.59
N GLY A 201 -10.48 4.11 9.52
CA GLY A 201 -11.61 3.48 8.84
C GLY A 201 -12.44 2.60 9.79
N ILE A 202 -11.79 1.68 10.50
CA ILE A 202 -12.47 0.76 11.43
C ILE A 202 -13.17 1.51 12.57
N PHE A 203 -12.52 2.50 13.18
CA PHE A 203 -13.14 3.24 14.28
C PHE A 203 -14.21 4.22 13.81
N ALA A 204 -14.09 4.79 12.61
CA ALA A 204 -15.14 5.61 12.02
C ALA A 204 -16.42 4.79 11.80
N GLU A 205 -16.29 3.56 11.31
CA GLU A 205 -17.41 2.65 11.08
C GLU A 205 -18.14 2.26 12.39
N VAL A 206 -17.38 1.90 13.43
CA VAL A 206 -17.95 1.58 14.74
C VAL A 206 -18.65 2.78 15.40
N ILE A 207 -18.15 4.00 15.18
CA ILE A 207 -18.78 5.20 15.70
C ILE A 207 -20.03 5.55 14.87
N GLY A 208 -19.96 5.39 13.55
CA GLY A 208 -21.04 5.67 12.60
C GLY A 208 -22.25 4.76 12.78
N SER A 209 -22.02 3.45 12.94
CA SER A 209 -23.07 2.44 13.19
C SER A 209 -23.84 2.65 14.51
N GLY A 210 -23.33 3.49 15.43
CA GLY A 210 -24.01 3.89 16.66
C GLY A 210 -24.92 5.12 16.53
N VAL A 211 -24.92 5.78 15.37
CA VAL A 211 -25.79 6.91 15.04
C VAL A 211 -26.92 6.38 14.17
N GLU A 212 -28.19 6.62 14.55
CA GLU A 212 -29.32 6.28 13.68
C GLU A 212 -29.11 6.91 12.29
N GLU A 213 -29.18 6.10 11.23
CA GLU A 213 -29.15 6.58 9.85
C GLU A 213 -30.34 7.53 9.65
N VAL A 214 -30.10 8.83 9.80
CA VAL A 214 -30.90 9.81 9.09
C VAL A 214 -30.52 9.60 7.63
N ALA A 215 -31.37 8.87 6.90
CA ALA A 215 -31.23 8.63 5.47
C ALA A 215 -31.23 9.98 4.74
N VAL A 216 -30.05 10.57 4.64
CA VAL A 216 -29.75 11.63 3.68
C VAL A 216 -29.23 10.92 2.45
N GLU A 217 -30.13 10.37 1.64
CA GLU A 217 -29.84 10.04 0.24
C GLU A 217 -29.64 11.33 -0.58
N GLU A 218 -28.79 12.26 -0.12
CA GLU A 218 -28.27 13.26 -1.04
C GLU A 218 -27.18 12.57 -1.85
N ALA A 219 -27.49 12.33 -3.12
CA ALA A 219 -26.48 12.02 -4.12
C ALA A 219 -25.34 13.04 -3.99
N ILE A 220 -24.10 12.57 -3.83
CA ILE A 220 -22.92 13.43 -3.77
C ILE A 220 -22.98 14.38 -4.97
N SER A 221 -23.01 15.68 -4.70
CA SER A 221 -23.06 16.71 -5.73
C SER A 221 -21.70 17.35 -5.91
N LEU A 222 -21.46 17.97 -7.06
CA LEU A 222 -20.24 18.77 -7.27
C LEU A 222 -20.11 19.90 -6.22
N GLY A 223 -21.24 20.41 -5.71
CA GLY A 223 -21.26 21.40 -4.64
C GLY A 223 -20.70 20.88 -3.31
N SER A 224 -21.03 19.64 -2.93
CA SER A 224 -20.52 19.04 -1.69
C SER A 224 -19.05 18.62 -1.79
N LEU A 225 -18.52 18.40 -3.01
CA LEU A 225 -17.10 18.10 -3.23
C LEU A 225 -16.17 19.32 -3.19
N LEU A 226 -16.68 20.54 -3.44
CA LEU A 226 -15.85 21.74 -3.53
C LEU A 226 -15.06 22.05 -2.23
N PRO A 227 -15.64 21.98 -1.02
CA PRO A 227 -14.88 22.16 0.22
C PRO A 227 -13.78 21.09 0.40
N LEU A 228 -14.08 19.85 0.06
CA LEU A 228 -13.11 18.74 0.12
C LEU A 228 -11.98 18.93 -0.88
N PHE A 229 -12.26 19.42 -2.08
CA PHE A 229 -11.26 19.75 -3.09
C PHE A 229 -10.30 20.86 -2.61
N ILE A 230 -10.83 21.92 -2.00
CA ILE A 230 -10.03 23.01 -1.44
C ILE A 230 -9.14 22.48 -0.30
N ALA A 231 -9.71 21.68 0.60
CA ALA A 231 -8.97 21.05 1.68
C ALA A 231 -7.89 20.08 1.17
N ALA A 232 -8.17 19.32 0.10
CA ALA A 232 -7.23 18.43 -0.56
C ALA A 232 -6.06 19.21 -1.19
N CYS A 233 -6.34 20.34 -1.85
CA CYS A 233 -5.30 21.24 -2.37
C CYS A 233 -4.38 21.74 -1.26
N PHE A 234 -4.95 22.15 -0.11
CA PHE A 234 -4.16 22.54 1.06
C PHE A 234 -3.34 21.36 1.61
N GLY A 235 -3.93 20.16 1.68
CA GLY A 235 -3.25 18.93 2.07
C GLY A 235 -2.02 18.64 1.19
N ILE A 236 -2.13 18.80 -0.13
CA ILE A 236 -1.00 18.63 -1.06
C ILE A 236 0.13 19.61 -0.75
N ILE A 237 -0.20 20.88 -0.46
CA ILE A 237 0.80 21.89 -0.08
C ILE A 237 1.50 21.46 1.21
N VAL A 238 0.75 21.04 2.24
CA VAL A 238 1.31 20.55 3.51
C VAL A 238 2.22 19.34 3.28
N ILE A 239 1.80 18.36 2.47
CA ILE A 239 2.61 17.17 2.12
C ILE A 239 3.94 17.61 1.51
N VAL A 240 3.92 18.49 0.51
CA VAL A 240 5.14 18.97 -0.15
C VAL A 240 6.07 19.68 0.83
N LEU A 241 5.53 20.53 1.71
CA LEU A 241 6.33 21.25 2.71
C LEU A 241 6.94 20.29 3.75
N VAL A 242 6.17 19.33 4.24
CA VAL A 242 6.64 18.33 5.21
C VAL A 242 7.70 17.43 4.57
N LEU A 243 7.49 16.95 3.35
CA LEU A 243 8.49 16.13 2.63
C LEU A 243 9.79 16.91 2.38
N LYS A 244 9.71 18.20 1.98
CA LYS A 244 10.90 19.07 1.87
C LYS A 244 11.63 19.20 3.20
N ARG A 245 10.89 19.39 4.31
CA ARG A 245 11.46 19.47 5.65
C ARG A 245 12.13 18.16 6.07
N MET A 246 11.51 17.02 5.76
CA MET A 246 12.06 15.69 5.99
C MET A 246 13.36 15.47 5.21
N ILE A 247 13.41 15.80 3.92
CA ILE A 247 14.61 15.71 3.09
C ILE A 247 15.77 16.48 3.74
N LYS A 248 15.52 17.72 4.18
CA LYS A 248 16.52 18.55 4.88
C LYS A 248 16.93 17.93 6.22
N SER A 249 15.96 17.45 7.01
CA SER A 249 16.20 16.84 8.34
C SER A 249 17.07 15.58 8.23
N TYR A 250 16.81 14.72 7.25
CA TYR A 250 17.57 13.50 7.00
C TYR A 250 18.86 13.72 6.19
N LYS A 251 19.10 14.94 5.70
CA LYS A 251 20.18 15.24 4.76
C LYS A 251 20.15 14.29 3.55
N TYR A 252 18.94 13.96 3.09
CA TYR A 252 18.74 13.05 1.98
C TYR A 252 19.17 13.73 0.68
N ASP A 253 20.04 13.07 -0.08
CA ASP A 253 20.53 13.55 -1.37
C ASP A 253 20.39 12.44 -2.42
N ASP A 254 19.47 12.66 -3.36
CA ASP A 254 19.17 11.70 -4.42
C ASP A 254 20.32 11.58 -5.43
N LYS A 255 21.04 12.67 -5.71
CA LYS A 255 22.20 12.65 -6.62
C LYS A 255 23.35 11.87 -6.01
N LEU A 256 23.63 12.08 -4.72
CA LEU A 256 24.64 11.31 -4.00
C LEU A 256 24.27 9.83 -3.95
N ARG A 257 23.00 9.49 -3.67
CA ARG A 257 22.50 8.11 -3.73
C ARG A 257 22.72 7.50 -5.10
N LEU A 258 22.33 8.20 -6.17
CA LEU A 258 22.51 7.75 -7.54
C LEU A 258 23.98 7.63 -7.95
N ALA A 259 24.87 8.48 -7.44
CA ALA A 259 26.31 8.40 -7.69
C ALA A 259 26.94 7.18 -7.00
N LYS A 260 26.58 6.94 -5.72
CA LYS A 260 27.01 5.74 -4.97
C LYS A 260 26.51 4.46 -5.65
N ASN A 261 25.22 4.44 -5.98
CA ASN A 261 24.61 3.33 -6.67
C ASN A 261 25.03 3.27 -8.14
N GLY A 262 25.61 4.32 -8.72
CA GLY A 262 26.03 4.38 -10.13
C GLY A 262 27.10 3.35 -10.49
N LYS A 263 27.98 3.04 -9.53
CA LYS A 263 28.98 1.96 -9.62
C LYS A 263 28.32 0.58 -9.64
N ASP A 264 27.32 0.35 -8.78
CA ASP A 264 26.52 -0.90 -8.75
C ASP A 264 25.48 -0.97 -9.88
N ALA A 265 25.04 0.18 -10.39
CA ALA A 265 24.04 0.33 -11.42
C ALA A 265 24.61 0.07 -12.81
N ALA A 266 25.94 0.14 -12.99
CA ALA A 266 26.63 -0.35 -14.19
C ALA A 266 26.45 -1.87 -14.36
N LEU A 267 26.45 -2.63 -13.25
CA LEU A 267 26.15 -4.06 -13.20
C LEU A 267 24.67 -4.36 -13.49
N TYR A 268 23.76 -3.45 -13.12
CA TYR A 268 22.31 -3.55 -13.41
C TYR A 268 21.90 -3.07 -14.81
N ARG A 269 22.77 -2.34 -15.52
CA ARG A 269 22.40 -1.52 -16.70
C ARG A 269 22.11 -2.30 -17.99
N LYS A 270 22.19 -3.62 -17.98
CA LYS A 270 22.03 -4.41 -19.22
C LYS A 270 20.65 -5.04 -19.44
N GLU A 271 19.71 -5.00 -18.50
CA GLU A 271 18.35 -5.49 -18.74
C GLU A 271 17.26 -4.60 -18.12
N LYS A 272 16.26 -4.30 -18.96
CA LYS A 272 15.06 -3.46 -18.80
C LYS A 272 14.58 -3.25 -17.34
N LYS A 273 14.80 -2.03 -16.82
CA LYS A 273 14.40 -1.60 -15.45
C LYS A 273 12.91 -1.78 -15.12
N ILE A 274 12.04 -1.74 -16.14
CA ILE A 274 10.58 -1.92 -16.00
C ILE A 274 10.21 -3.40 -15.85
N LEU A 275 10.94 -4.34 -16.50
CA LEU A 275 10.65 -5.77 -16.41
C LEU A 275 10.80 -6.33 -14.98
N THR A 276 11.60 -5.70 -14.14
CA THR A 276 11.74 -6.03 -12.72
C THR A 276 10.42 -5.99 -11.94
N PHE A 277 9.49 -5.12 -12.34
CA PHE A 277 8.21 -4.89 -11.67
C PHE A 277 7.04 -5.61 -12.36
N MET A 278 7.25 -6.09 -13.59
CA MET A 278 6.20 -6.72 -14.41
C MET A 278 5.64 -8.02 -13.82
N PRO A 279 6.43 -8.92 -13.22
CA PRO A 279 5.87 -10.15 -12.67
C PRO A 279 4.86 -9.90 -11.55
N GLN A 280 5.11 -8.89 -10.71
CA GLN A 280 4.18 -8.49 -9.65
C GLN A 280 2.92 -7.90 -10.27
N VAL A 281 3.04 -7.03 -11.27
CA VAL A 281 1.89 -6.51 -12.02
C VAL A 281 1.08 -7.64 -12.67
N ILE A 282 1.71 -8.68 -13.21
CA ILE A 282 1.04 -9.85 -13.80
C ILE A 282 0.26 -10.65 -12.75
N VAL A 283 0.82 -10.84 -11.56
CA VAL A 283 0.15 -11.53 -10.45
C VAL A 283 -1.00 -10.70 -9.93
N LEU A 284 -0.84 -9.38 -9.86
CA LEU A 284 -1.90 -8.48 -9.47
C LEU A 284 -3.02 -8.49 -10.48
N ILE A 285 -2.72 -8.42 -11.78
CA ILE A 285 -3.71 -8.61 -12.85
C ILE A 285 -4.39 -9.97 -12.72
N TYR A 286 -3.66 -11.04 -12.40
CA TYR A 286 -4.23 -12.37 -12.19
C TYR A 286 -5.22 -12.41 -11.02
N VAL A 287 -4.85 -11.91 -9.84
CA VAL A 287 -5.75 -11.81 -8.67
C VAL A 287 -6.95 -10.94 -8.98
N TRP A 288 -6.75 -9.83 -9.68
CA TRP A 288 -7.81 -8.92 -10.12
C TRP A 288 -8.79 -9.61 -11.08
N MET A 289 -8.27 -10.37 -12.05
CA MET A 289 -9.09 -11.16 -12.97
C MET A 289 -9.89 -12.23 -12.22
N MET A 290 -9.27 -12.94 -11.28
CA MET A 290 -9.95 -13.98 -10.50
C MET A 290 -11.10 -13.40 -9.65
N ASN A 291 -10.88 -12.28 -8.97
CA ASN A 291 -11.92 -11.59 -8.21
C ASN A 291 -13.04 -11.02 -9.11
N ALA A 292 -12.69 -10.45 -10.26
CA ALA A 292 -13.69 -9.98 -11.22
C ALA A 292 -14.54 -11.12 -11.80
N PHE A 293 -13.95 -12.28 -12.07
CA PHE A 293 -14.70 -13.47 -12.53
C PHE A 293 -15.64 -14.03 -11.45
N LEU A 294 -15.23 -14.00 -10.18
CA LEU A 294 -16.10 -14.41 -9.06
C LEU A 294 -17.30 -13.45 -8.89
N LEU A 295 -17.10 -12.14 -9.07
CA LEU A 295 -18.17 -11.13 -9.02
C LEU A 295 -19.10 -11.15 -10.25
N MET A 296 -18.61 -11.63 -11.41
CA MET A 296 -19.43 -11.80 -12.63
C MET A 296 -20.15 -13.15 -12.71
N GLY A 297 -19.81 -14.10 -11.82
CA GLY A 297 -20.37 -15.44 -11.78
C GLY A 297 -21.40 -15.69 -10.67
N ALA A 298 -21.80 -14.63 -9.94
CA ALA A 298 -22.84 -14.64 -8.91
C ALA A 298 -24.08 -13.88 -9.37
#